data_AF-A0A8F5ZG03-F1
#
_entry.id   AF-A0A8F5ZG03-F1
#
_cell.length_a   1.000
_cell.length_b   1.000
_cell.length_c   1.000
_cell.angle_alpha   90.00
_cell.angle_beta   90.00
_cell.angle_gamma   90.00
#
_symmetry.space_group_name_H-M   'P 1'
#
loop_
_entity.id
_entity.type
_entity.pdbx_description
1 polymer ?
#
loop_
_entity_poly.entity_id
_entity_poly.type
_entity_poly.pdbx_seq_one_letter_code
_entity_poly.pdbx_strand_id
1 'polypeptide(L)'
;MGGLYHGRILLHWCDSCHTPVLAERCACGASTRAVPVTPPGDARPAFSDDIAFVNSIYEDQFGMSIIPEGQIALLNKVPDHDRMEEIIVGGAIIGAIRYLPAEGRWEALPRPDAALIATPKKRFIIIDEGALSSVREGRSLLAPGLISCDSSVREGDEVFMMTPSGICAGVGRARVDADEASCMERGQVVKTRKNIPSAYTPGQATWDDVIKANADVLLKAEAASGKFIADSIGPYEHLPMSVSYSGGKDSLATLLVVMNTYRKLPILYIDTGLEFPSTEENVCDVQEQYGLECVRIESIEEFWQDFEESGPPARDNRWCCRTSKLEPLRQHIVNTYGEEGEMVSFIGQRKYESFSRMKNPRVWRNSYVKNQICLAPIHTWTALHVWLYIFREKAPFNSMYKHGVDRMGCYMCPASDLGILEKIKITHPELWQEWEQAVSQWMKTKGISQDWFESGEWRTRGDKAV
;
A
#
# COMPACT_ATOMS: atom_id res chain seq x y z
N MET A 1 0.65 1.67 23.22
CA MET A 1 -0.47 1.75 22.26
C MET A 1 -0.62 0.38 21.65
N GLY A 2 -1.78 -0.27 21.82
CA GLY A 2 -2.05 -1.56 21.18
C GLY A 2 -2.01 -1.39 19.66
N GLY A 3 -1.33 -2.28 18.94
CA GLY A 3 -1.21 -2.18 17.49
C GLY A 3 -2.57 -2.15 16.78
N LEU A 4 -2.66 -1.43 15.67
CA LEU A 4 -3.83 -1.41 14.79
C LEU A 4 -3.91 -2.74 14.01
N TYR A 5 -4.28 -3.81 14.70
CA TYR A 5 -4.45 -5.12 14.07
C TYR A 5 -5.80 -5.19 13.35
N HIS A 6 -5.77 -5.49 12.05
CA HIS A 6 -6.99 -5.73 11.25
C HIS A 6 -7.35 -7.23 11.12
N GLY A 7 -6.55 -8.09 11.75
CA GLY A 7 -6.62 -9.53 11.70
C GLY A 7 -5.32 -10.14 12.23
N ARG A 8 -5.20 -11.46 12.13
CA ARG A 8 -3.94 -12.15 12.39
C ARG A 8 -2.94 -11.75 11.29
N ILE A 9 -1.72 -11.38 11.68
CA ILE A 9 -0.63 -11.22 10.71
C ILE A 9 -0.22 -12.63 10.27
N LEU A 10 -0.34 -12.89 8.97
CA LEU A 10 -0.13 -14.22 8.38
C LEU A 10 1.24 -14.36 7.70
N LEU A 11 2.03 -13.28 7.64
CA LEU A 11 3.29 -13.28 6.91
C LEU A 11 4.37 -14.09 7.65
N HIS A 12 4.75 -15.20 7.04
CA HIS A 12 5.89 -16.02 7.42
C HIS A 12 6.92 -16.05 6.28
N TRP A 13 8.10 -16.59 6.56
CA TRP A 13 9.17 -16.81 5.59
C TRP A 13 9.63 -18.27 5.61
N CYS A 14 9.83 -18.84 4.43
CA CYS A 14 10.44 -20.16 4.27
C CYS A 14 11.91 -19.98 3.89
N ASP A 15 12.82 -20.27 4.83
CA ASP A 15 14.27 -20.15 4.58
C ASP A 15 14.79 -21.17 3.55
N SER A 16 14.08 -22.28 3.32
CA SER A 16 14.45 -23.28 2.30
C SER A 16 14.07 -22.88 0.88
N CYS A 17 12.96 -22.14 0.71
CA CYS A 17 12.50 -21.68 -0.61
C CYS A 17 12.90 -20.21 -0.87
N HIS A 18 13.32 -19.47 0.16
CA HIS A 18 13.54 -18.02 0.12
C HIS A 18 12.29 -17.23 -0.32
N THR A 19 11.11 -17.70 0.10
CA THR A 19 9.81 -17.11 -0.27
C THR A 19 9.00 -16.70 0.96
N PRO A 20 8.16 -15.65 0.85
CA PRO A 20 7.12 -15.41 1.82
C PRO A 20 6.04 -16.50 1.75
N VAL A 21 5.50 -16.89 2.91
CA VAL A 21 4.47 -17.92 3.04
C VAL A 21 3.39 -17.43 3.99
N LEU A 22 2.13 -17.72 3.68
CA LEU A 22 0.95 -17.27 4.45
C LEU A 22 0.46 -18.34 5.46
N ALA A 23 1.33 -19.27 5.83
CA ALA A 23 1.07 -20.37 6.75
C ALA A 23 2.35 -20.79 7.49
N GLU A 24 2.18 -21.48 8.62
CA GLU A 24 3.28 -21.94 9.48
C GLU A 24 4.15 -23.03 8.82
N ARG A 25 3.64 -23.72 7.79
CA ARG A 25 4.38 -24.68 6.96
C ARG A 25 4.31 -24.28 5.50
N CYS A 26 5.44 -24.39 4.81
CA CYS A 26 5.55 -24.21 3.37
C CYS A 26 5.09 -25.47 2.63
N ALA A 27 4.61 -25.33 1.40
CA ALA A 27 4.27 -26.46 0.53
C ALA A 27 5.46 -27.40 0.26
N CYS A 28 6.71 -26.94 0.40
CA CYS A 28 7.89 -27.80 0.33
C CYS A 28 8.08 -28.72 1.56
N GLY A 29 7.24 -28.57 2.60
CA GLY A 29 7.29 -29.35 3.84
C GLY A 29 8.07 -28.69 4.98
N ALA A 30 8.88 -27.67 4.69
CA ALA A 30 9.67 -26.95 5.70
C ALA A 30 8.79 -26.11 6.64
N SER A 31 9.23 -26.01 7.91
CA SER A 31 8.69 -25.01 8.83
C SER A 31 9.04 -23.60 8.38
N THR A 32 8.15 -22.66 8.63
CA THR A 32 8.37 -21.24 8.34
C THR A 32 8.50 -20.46 9.64
N ARG A 33 9.10 -19.28 9.57
CA ARG A 33 9.20 -18.35 10.71
C ARG A 33 8.37 -17.11 10.46
N ALA A 34 7.72 -16.59 11.50
CA ALA A 34 6.94 -15.36 11.40
C ALA A 34 7.85 -14.17 11.09
N VAL A 35 7.41 -13.28 10.20
CA VAL A 35 8.10 -12.00 9.95
C VAL A 35 7.45 -10.94 10.85
N PRO A 36 8.21 -10.24 11.71
CA PRO A 36 7.66 -9.35 12.74
C PRO A 36 7.26 -7.97 12.18
N VAL A 37 6.43 -7.96 11.13
CA VAL A 37 5.96 -6.74 10.46
C VAL A 37 5.05 -5.92 11.36
N THR A 38 5.11 -4.61 11.20
CA THR A 38 4.26 -3.69 11.94
C THR A 38 2.81 -3.83 11.44
N PRO A 39 1.80 -3.86 12.35
CA PRO A 39 0.39 -3.91 11.96
C PRO A 39 -0.02 -2.75 11.04
N PRO A 40 -0.92 -2.97 10.06
CA PRO A 40 -1.85 -4.10 9.98
C PRO A 40 -1.27 -5.38 9.37
N GLY A 41 -0.04 -5.35 8.84
CA GLY A 41 0.61 -6.52 8.24
C GLY A 41 0.01 -6.96 6.90
N ASP A 42 -0.53 -6.01 6.12
CA ASP A 42 -1.14 -6.25 4.81
C ASP A 42 -0.12 -6.13 3.68
N ALA A 43 1.00 -6.85 3.81
CA ALA A 43 2.14 -6.75 2.90
C ALA A 43 1.79 -7.16 1.46
N ARG A 44 2.39 -6.47 0.48
CA ARG A 44 2.24 -6.70 -0.95
C ARG A 44 3.59 -6.96 -1.62
N PRO A 45 3.62 -7.58 -2.82
CA PRO A 45 4.79 -7.56 -3.70
C PRO A 45 5.38 -6.15 -3.85
N ALA A 46 6.71 -6.04 -3.78
CA ALA A 46 7.43 -4.92 -4.35
C ALA A 46 7.62 -5.19 -5.87
N PHE A 47 7.07 -4.33 -6.72
CA PHE A 47 7.27 -4.41 -8.16
C PHE A 47 8.60 -3.76 -8.58
N SER A 48 8.96 -3.86 -9.86
CA SER A 48 10.22 -3.32 -10.40
C SER A 48 10.46 -1.87 -10.00
N ASP A 49 9.46 -1.01 -10.15
CA ASP A 49 9.65 0.42 -9.89
C ASP A 49 9.60 0.72 -8.39
N ASP A 50 8.91 -0.09 -7.59
CA ASP A 50 9.02 -0.01 -6.13
C ASP A 50 10.45 -0.31 -5.69
N ILE A 51 11.05 -1.38 -6.23
CA ILE A 51 12.42 -1.81 -5.92
C ILE A 51 13.41 -0.72 -6.33
N ALA A 52 13.30 -0.22 -7.57
CA ALA A 52 14.14 0.85 -8.08
C ALA A 52 14.01 2.12 -7.22
N PHE A 53 12.78 2.49 -6.85
CA PHE A 53 12.51 3.67 -6.04
C PHE A 53 13.06 3.57 -4.61
N VAL A 54 12.86 2.43 -3.95
CA VAL A 54 13.45 2.19 -2.62
C VAL A 54 14.97 2.25 -2.69
N ASN A 55 15.58 1.55 -3.64
CA ASN A 55 17.03 1.55 -3.80
C ASN A 55 17.57 2.93 -4.15
N SER A 56 16.87 3.75 -4.95
CA SER A 56 17.32 5.11 -5.25
C SER A 56 17.35 6.01 -4.00
N ILE A 57 16.38 5.87 -3.09
CA ILE A 57 16.37 6.64 -1.82
C ILE A 57 17.54 6.22 -0.92
N TYR A 58 17.80 4.91 -0.81
CA TYR A 58 18.91 4.40 0.00
C TYR A 58 20.28 4.71 -0.64
N GLU A 59 20.40 4.71 -1.97
CA GLU A 59 21.63 5.06 -2.66
C GLU A 59 21.95 6.56 -2.49
N ASP A 60 20.93 7.42 -2.56
CA ASP A 60 21.10 8.86 -2.32
C ASP A 60 21.60 9.13 -0.89
N GLN A 61 20.90 8.58 0.11
CA GLN A 61 21.13 8.88 1.53
C GLN A 61 22.30 8.10 2.13
N PHE A 62 22.48 6.84 1.77
CA PHE A 62 23.46 5.94 2.39
C PHE A 62 24.52 5.40 1.41
N GLY A 63 24.39 5.65 0.10
CA GLY A 63 25.31 5.10 -0.91
C GLY A 63 25.27 3.58 -1.02
N MET A 64 24.10 2.99 -0.75
CA MET A 64 23.86 1.55 -0.81
C MET A 64 22.47 1.23 -1.35
N SER A 65 22.36 0.09 -2.02
CA SER A 65 21.08 -0.54 -2.38
C SER A 65 20.73 -1.62 -1.37
N ILE A 66 19.45 -1.71 -0.99
CA ILE A 66 19.01 -2.60 0.09
C ILE A 66 18.13 -3.75 -0.39
N ILE A 67 17.60 -3.71 -1.61
CA ILE A 67 16.88 -4.82 -2.22
C ILE A 67 17.78 -5.43 -3.30
N PRO A 68 18.39 -6.60 -3.06
CA PRO A 68 19.28 -7.25 -4.03
C PRO A 68 18.51 -7.84 -5.21
N GLU A 69 19.16 -7.88 -6.37
CA GLU A 69 18.61 -8.54 -7.56
C GLU A 69 18.36 -10.04 -7.31
N GLY A 70 17.22 -10.52 -7.81
CA GLY A 70 16.81 -11.93 -7.70
C GLY A 70 16.22 -12.34 -6.36
N GLN A 71 16.17 -11.46 -5.34
CA GLN A 71 15.48 -11.74 -4.07
C GLN A 71 14.04 -11.25 -4.09
N ILE A 72 13.14 -12.00 -3.44
CA ILE A 72 11.76 -11.56 -3.25
C ILE A 72 11.73 -10.44 -2.22
N ALA A 73 11.08 -9.33 -2.59
CA ALA A 73 10.83 -8.19 -1.72
C ALA A 73 9.33 -7.95 -1.54
N LEU A 74 8.94 -7.60 -0.32
CA LEU A 74 7.60 -7.14 0.01
C LEU A 74 7.65 -5.73 0.59
N LEU A 75 6.59 -4.97 0.34
CA LEU A 75 6.32 -3.70 1.00
C LEU A 75 5.13 -3.87 1.95
N ASN A 76 5.30 -3.42 3.19
CA ASN A 76 4.24 -3.40 4.20
C ASN A 76 3.95 -1.95 4.59
N LYS A 77 2.76 -1.45 4.24
CA LYS A 77 2.31 -0.11 4.65
C LYS A 77 2.10 -0.08 6.16
N VAL A 78 2.67 0.90 6.83
CA VAL A 78 2.59 1.08 8.28
C VAL A 78 2.00 2.44 8.64
N PRO A 79 1.43 2.61 9.85
CA PRO A 79 0.93 3.91 10.30
C PRO A 79 2.05 4.96 10.36
N ASP A 80 1.85 6.10 9.71
CA ASP A 80 2.69 7.30 9.79
C ASP A 80 1.82 8.55 9.49
N HIS A 81 2.41 9.74 9.46
CA HIS A 81 1.70 11.00 9.18
C HIS A 81 1.15 11.10 7.75
N ASP A 82 1.84 10.48 6.79
CA ASP A 82 1.37 10.36 5.40
C ASP A 82 1.60 8.94 4.88
N ARG A 83 2.73 8.67 4.22
CA ARG A 83 3.07 7.34 3.70
C ARG A 83 4.36 6.81 4.32
N MET A 84 4.31 5.59 4.84
CA MET A 84 5.49 4.82 5.24
C MET A 84 5.31 3.35 4.88
N GLU A 85 6.36 2.75 4.34
CA GLU A 85 6.40 1.34 3.96
C GLU A 85 7.65 0.68 4.54
N GLU A 86 7.45 -0.40 5.28
CA GLU A 86 8.53 -1.33 5.66
C GLU A 86 8.94 -2.18 4.45
N ILE A 87 10.23 -2.39 4.30
CA ILE A 87 10.82 -3.22 3.26
C ILE A 87 11.23 -4.56 3.86
N ILE A 88 10.69 -5.64 3.31
CA ILE A 88 10.93 -7.01 3.77
C ILE A 88 11.67 -7.77 2.68
N VAL A 89 12.86 -8.30 3.02
CA VAL A 89 13.69 -9.13 2.14
C VAL A 89 14.32 -10.23 2.97
N GLY A 90 14.44 -11.45 2.43
CA GLY A 90 15.06 -12.57 3.14
C GLY A 90 14.40 -12.90 4.48
N GLY A 91 13.11 -12.58 4.65
CA GLY A 91 12.36 -12.77 5.90
C GLY A 91 12.72 -11.80 7.02
N ALA A 92 13.46 -10.73 6.73
CA ALA A 92 13.77 -9.64 7.66
C ALA A 92 13.13 -8.33 7.20
N ILE A 93 12.86 -7.44 8.16
CA ILE A 93 12.57 -6.04 7.83
C ILE A 93 13.94 -5.37 7.77
N ILE A 94 14.36 -4.99 6.57
CA ILE A 94 15.70 -4.45 6.33
C ILE A 94 15.72 -2.92 6.45
N GLY A 95 14.57 -2.28 6.35
CA GLY A 95 14.44 -0.83 6.42
C GLY A 95 12.99 -0.40 6.26
N ALA A 96 12.78 0.91 6.19
CA ALA A 96 11.55 1.52 5.72
C ALA A 96 11.87 2.74 4.84
N ILE A 97 10.89 3.21 4.07
CA ILE A 97 10.86 4.55 3.49
C ILE A 97 9.63 5.27 4.01
N ARG A 98 9.73 6.58 4.23
CA ARG A 98 8.58 7.43 4.54
C ARG A 98 8.61 8.73 3.77
N TYR A 99 7.43 9.28 3.50
CA TYR A 99 7.29 10.60 2.92
C TYR A 99 7.13 11.65 4.02
N LEU A 100 7.85 12.77 3.90
CA LEU A 100 7.80 13.91 4.80
C LEU A 100 7.08 15.08 4.11
N PRO A 101 5.76 15.26 4.29
CA PRO A 101 4.98 16.29 3.60
C PRO A 101 5.55 17.70 3.70
N ALA A 102 5.98 18.11 4.90
CA ALA A 102 6.51 19.46 5.14
C ALA A 102 7.81 19.75 4.39
N GLU A 103 8.54 18.70 3.98
CA GLU A 103 9.82 18.81 3.29
C GLU A 103 9.74 18.40 1.81
N GLY A 104 8.59 17.90 1.37
CA GLY A 104 8.40 17.45 -0.01
C GLY A 104 9.31 16.29 -0.44
N ARG A 105 9.80 15.47 0.50
CA ARG A 105 10.83 14.45 0.21
C ARG A 105 10.59 13.11 0.90
N TRP A 106 11.26 12.08 0.37
CA TRP A 106 11.32 10.76 0.97
C TRP A 106 12.54 10.60 1.88
N GLU A 107 12.37 9.91 3.00
CA GLU A 107 13.42 9.59 3.96
C GLU A 107 13.56 8.07 4.08
N ALA A 108 14.79 7.55 4.00
CA ALA A 108 15.10 6.16 4.30
C ALA A 108 15.32 5.98 5.81
N LEU A 109 14.70 4.94 6.37
CA LEU A 109 14.79 4.56 7.77
C LEU A 109 15.47 3.18 7.83
N PRO A 110 16.81 3.11 7.88
CA PRO A 110 17.52 1.83 7.84
C PRO A 110 17.23 1.00 9.08
N ARG A 111 17.42 -0.32 8.97
CA ARG A 111 17.58 -1.23 10.12
C ARG A 111 18.97 -1.87 10.08
N PRO A 112 19.48 -2.39 11.22
CA PRO A 112 20.79 -3.02 11.25
C PRO A 112 20.96 -4.14 10.22
N ASP A 113 19.89 -4.89 9.95
CA ASP A 113 19.85 -5.95 8.94
C ASP A 113 20.22 -5.48 7.52
N ALA A 114 19.99 -4.21 7.15
CA ALA A 114 20.42 -3.69 5.85
C ALA A 114 21.95 -3.71 5.67
N ALA A 115 22.72 -3.59 6.76
CA ALA A 115 24.17 -3.67 6.71
C ALA A 115 24.69 -5.08 6.41
N LEU A 116 23.84 -6.12 6.54
CA LEU A 116 24.16 -7.48 6.11
C LEU A 116 24.04 -7.64 4.58
N ILE A 117 23.38 -6.71 3.91
CA ILE A 117 23.19 -6.70 2.45
C ILE A 117 24.30 -5.91 1.77
N ALA A 118 24.55 -4.69 2.25
CA ALA A 118 25.61 -3.84 1.73
C ALA A 118 26.14 -2.91 2.83
N THR A 119 27.40 -2.50 2.71
CA THR A 119 28.01 -1.53 3.62
C THR A 119 27.60 -0.11 3.23
N PRO A 120 27.14 0.74 4.17
CA PRO A 120 26.84 2.14 3.88
C PRO A 120 28.12 2.90 3.49
N LYS A 121 28.02 3.76 2.47
CA LYS A 121 29.11 4.63 1.99
C LYS A 121 28.93 6.09 2.40
N LYS A 122 27.75 6.46 2.89
CA LYS A 122 27.36 7.77 3.40
C LYS A 122 26.57 7.61 4.68
N ARG A 123 26.45 8.68 5.47
CA ARG A 123 25.62 8.74 6.68
C ARG A 123 25.84 7.55 7.61
N PHE A 124 27.11 7.26 7.89
CA PHE A 124 27.49 6.26 8.88
C PHE A 124 28.47 6.88 9.87
N ILE A 125 28.55 6.28 11.05
CA ILE A 125 29.55 6.63 12.05
C ILE A 125 30.25 5.38 12.54
N ILE A 126 31.52 5.52 12.89
CA ILE A 126 32.31 4.46 13.50
C ILE A 126 32.29 4.65 15.01
N ILE A 127 31.91 3.60 15.73
CA ILE A 127 31.82 3.58 17.18
C ILE A 127 32.89 2.70 17.80
N ASP A 128 33.25 3.00 19.05
CA ASP A 128 34.11 2.14 19.85
C ASP A 128 33.45 0.78 20.13
N GLU A 129 34.26 -0.30 20.15
CA GLU A 129 33.78 -1.66 20.40
C GLU A 129 33.15 -1.79 21.80
N GLY A 130 33.58 -0.97 22.78
CA GLY A 130 32.96 -0.87 24.10
C GLY A 130 31.54 -0.29 24.09
N ALA A 131 31.16 0.45 23.04
CA ALA A 131 29.81 0.98 22.87
C ALA A 131 28.85 -0.02 22.18
N LEU A 132 29.36 -1.09 21.56
CA LEU A 132 28.58 -2.04 20.76
C LEU A 132 27.38 -2.64 21.49
N SER A 133 27.57 -3.16 22.70
CA SER A 133 26.50 -3.79 23.49
C SER A 133 25.43 -2.77 23.91
N SER A 134 25.88 -1.60 24.37
CA SER A 134 25.02 -0.48 24.76
C SER A 134 24.11 -0.02 23.62
N VAL A 135 24.66 0.13 22.41
CA VAL A 135 23.91 0.52 21.22
C VAL A 135 22.92 -0.58 20.80
N ARG A 136 23.31 -1.86 20.85
CA ARG A 136 22.42 -3.00 20.56
C ARG A 136 21.23 -3.09 21.53
N GLU A 137 21.42 -2.69 22.78
CA GLU A 137 20.33 -2.55 23.78
C GLU A 137 19.42 -1.33 23.52
N GLY A 138 19.75 -0.52 22.51
CA GLY A 138 19.02 0.66 22.11
C GLY A 138 19.34 1.91 22.93
N ARG A 139 20.48 1.93 23.64
CA ARG A 139 20.97 3.15 24.28
C ARG A 139 21.58 4.07 23.23
N SER A 140 21.42 5.37 23.44
CA SER A 140 21.97 6.40 22.55
C SER A 140 23.50 6.42 22.59
N LEU A 141 24.12 6.72 21.45
CA LEU A 141 25.56 6.92 21.38
C LEU A 141 25.93 8.28 21.96
N LEU A 142 26.87 8.27 22.91
CA LEU A 142 27.47 9.47 23.47
C LEU A 142 28.84 9.73 22.84
N ALA A 143 29.30 10.98 22.89
CA ALA A 143 30.56 11.40 22.27
C ALA A 143 31.78 10.53 22.62
N PRO A 144 31.99 10.06 23.87
CA PRO A 144 33.11 9.16 24.18
C PRO A 144 33.10 7.83 23.43
N GLY A 145 31.96 7.40 22.91
CA GLY A 145 31.84 6.17 22.13
C GLY A 145 31.99 6.37 20.62
N LEU A 146 32.23 7.59 20.15
CA LEU A 146 32.43 7.92 18.74
C LEU A 146 33.92 7.82 18.40
N ILE A 147 34.25 7.10 17.31
CA ILE A 147 35.60 7.07 16.73
C ILE A 147 35.69 8.05 15.56
N SER A 148 34.73 7.99 14.64
CA SER A 148 34.68 8.91 13.49
C SER A 148 33.25 9.07 12.98
N CYS A 149 32.98 10.21 12.35
CA CYS A 149 31.70 10.52 11.74
C CYS A 149 31.91 10.75 10.24
N ASP A 150 31.08 10.14 9.38
CA ASP A 150 31.13 10.42 7.95
C ASP A 150 30.77 11.88 7.66
N SER A 151 31.52 12.54 6.77
CA SER A 151 31.39 13.98 6.53
C SER A 151 30.05 14.38 5.92
N SER A 152 29.27 13.44 5.39
CA SER A 152 27.92 13.72 4.87
C SER A 152 26.84 13.79 5.95
N VAL A 153 27.13 13.38 7.19
CA VAL A 153 26.15 13.41 8.29
C VAL A 153 25.79 14.84 8.66
N ARG A 154 24.48 15.12 8.70
CA ARG A 154 23.89 16.34 9.27
C ARG A 154 22.98 16.00 10.45
N GLU A 155 22.74 16.97 11.32
CA GLU A 155 21.79 16.89 12.42
C GLU A 155 20.42 16.51 11.86
N GLY A 156 19.79 15.54 12.51
CA GLY A 156 18.51 15.01 12.06
C GLY A 156 18.64 13.90 11.02
N ASP A 157 19.80 13.63 10.43
CA ASP A 157 19.96 12.50 9.51
C ASP A 157 19.80 11.16 10.23
N GLU A 158 19.28 10.19 9.50
CA GLU A 158 19.38 8.79 9.86
C GLU A 158 20.78 8.27 9.55
N VAL A 159 21.37 7.52 10.49
CA VAL A 159 22.74 7.02 10.39
C VAL A 159 22.87 5.56 10.79
N PHE A 160 23.81 4.86 10.16
CA PHE A 160 24.31 3.57 10.62
C PHE A 160 25.43 3.76 11.66
N MET A 161 25.39 3.00 12.75
CA MET A 161 26.47 2.93 13.74
C MET A 161 27.25 1.64 13.50
N MET A 162 28.44 1.76 12.92
CA MET A 162 29.31 0.65 12.52
C MET A 162 30.50 0.54 13.47
N THR A 163 31.02 -0.67 13.67
CA THR A 163 32.32 -0.87 14.32
C THR A 163 33.45 -0.76 13.28
N PRO A 164 34.72 -0.58 13.69
CA PRO A 164 35.87 -0.67 12.78
C PRO A 164 35.96 -2.03 12.07
N SER A 165 35.42 -3.08 12.70
CA SER A 165 35.32 -4.43 12.14
C SER A 165 34.19 -4.61 11.11
N GLY A 166 33.42 -3.55 10.81
CA GLY A 166 32.35 -3.57 9.80
C GLY A 166 31.01 -4.11 10.32
N ILE A 167 30.87 -4.31 11.64
CA ILE A 167 29.63 -4.80 12.25
C ILE A 167 28.69 -3.62 12.50
N CYS A 168 27.44 -3.71 12.06
CA CYS A 168 26.42 -2.73 12.44
C CYS A 168 25.97 -2.98 13.89
N ALA A 169 26.26 -2.03 14.77
CA ALA A 169 25.80 -2.02 16.15
C ALA A 169 24.33 -1.62 16.27
N GLY A 170 23.89 -0.70 15.41
CA GLY A 170 22.54 -0.15 15.44
C GLY A 170 22.37 0.97 14.42
N VAL A 171 21.19 1.57 14.44
CA VAL A 171 20.82 2.71 13.61
C VAL A 171 20.17 3.78 14.49
N GLY A 172 20.20 5.03 14.05
CA GLY A 172 19.58 6.10 14.82
C GLY A 172 19.62 7.45 14.13
N ARG A 173 19.14 8.47 14.83
CA ARG A 173 19.11 9.84 14.33
C ARG A 173 20.28 10.64 14.89
N ALA A 174 21.08 11.23 14.02
CA ALA A 174 22.14 12.16 14.39
C ALA A 174 21.55 13.37 15.13
N ARG A 175 22.25 13.81 16.18
CA ARG A 175 21.89 14.99 16.99
C ARG A 175 22.75 16.21 16.70
N VAL A 176 23.79 16.01 15.91
CA VAL A 176 24.81 16.99 15.58
C VAL A 176 25.35 16.66 14.18
N ASP A 177 25.91 17.65 13.51
CA ASP A 177 26.63 17.46 12.25
C ASP A 177 27.98 16.77 12.46
N ALA A 178 28.59 16.28 11.38
CA ALA A 178 29.91 15.62 11.43
C ALA A 178 31.02 16.48 12.04
N ASP A 179 31.06 17.77 11.70
CA ASP A 179 32.08 18.71 12.18
C ASP A 179 31.96 18.92 13.70
N GLU A 180 30.74 19.10 14.20
CA GLU A 180 30.48 19.22 15.64
C GLU A 180 30.81 17.92 16.36
N ALA A 181 30.35 16.77 15.85
CA ALA A 181 30.60 15.46 16.43
C ALA A 181 32.09 15.18 16.66
N SER A 182 32.95 15.62 15.73
CA SER A 182 34.40 15.43 15.80
C SER A 182 35.08 16.21 16.94
N CYS A 183 34.45 17.28 17.44
CA CYS A 183 34.97 18.14 18.50
C CYS A 183 34.33 17.84 19.87
N MET A 184 33.35 16.94 19.94
CA MET A 184 32.61 16.69 21.18
C MET A 184 33.37 15.76 22.13
N GLU A 185 33.51 16.20 23.38
CA GLU A 185 33.99 15.34 24.48
C GLU A 185 32.85 14.70 25.27
N ARG A 186 31.65 15.31 25.23
CA ARG A 186 30.46 14.87 25.97
C ARG A 186 29.18 15.21 25.19
N GLY A 187 28.08 14.54 25.54
CA GLY A 187 26.78 14.76 24.92
C GLY A 187 26.34 13.59 24.04
N GLN A 188 25.10 13.65 23.55
CA GLN A 188 24.51 12.65 22.69
C GLN A 188 24.86 12.97 21.23
N VAL A 189 25.50 12.03 20.53
CA VAL A 189 25.81 12.15 19.10
C VAL A 189 24.70 11.54 18.25
N VAL A 190 24.21 10.37 18.65
CA VAL A 190 23.12 9.67 17.96
C VAL A 190 22.07 9.19 18.94
N LYS A 191 20.81 9.52 18.66
CA LYS A 191 19.67 8.89 19.32
C LYS A 191 19.34 7.57 18.63
N THR A 192 19.75 6.46 19.24
CA THR A 192 19.48 5.11 18.74
C THR A 192 17.98 4.85 18.60
N ARG A 193 17.59 4.29 17.45
CA ARG A 193 16.24 3.75 17.23
C ARG A 193 16.24 2.29 17.66
N LYS A 194 15.25 1.92 18.49
CA LYS A 194 15.00 0.51 18.81
C LYS A 194 14.23 -0.13 17.66
N ASN A 195 14.73 -1.27 17.19
CA ASN A 195 14.06 -2.09 16.19
C ASN A 195 13.71 -3.45 16.79
N ILE A 196 12.60 -4.02 16.35
CA ILE A 196 12.28 -5.42 16.64
C ILE A 196 13.28 -6.27 15.84
N PRO A 197 14.03 -7.18 16.49
CA PRO A 197 14.97 -8.05 15.79
C PRO A 197 14.25 -8.90 14.74
N SER A 198 14.88 -9.03 13.57
CA SER A 198 14.50 -10.00 12.54
C SER A 198 15.73 -10.77 12.07
N ALA A 199 15.53 -11.85 11.32
CA ALA A 199 16.61 -12.66 10.78
C ALA A 199 16.60 -12.54 9.26
N TYR A 200 17.68 -11.99 8.71
CA TYR A 200 17.89 -11.92 7.26
C TYR A 200 18.53 -13.20 6.75
N THR A 201 17.86 -13.88 5.82
CA THR A 201 18.37 -15.05 5.12
C THR A 201 18.44 -14.74 3.62
N PRO A 202 19.63 -14.53 3.03
CA PRO A 202 19.75 -14.26 1.61
C PRO A 202 19.34 -15.48 0.79
N GLY A 203 18.75 -15.25 -0.38
CA GLY A 203 18.51 -16.28 -1.37
C GLY A 203 17.58 -15.83 -2.48
N GLN A 204 17.70 -16.47 -3.63
CA GLN A 204 16.95 -16.11 -4.83
C GLN A 204 15.66 -16.92 -4.94
N ALA A 205 14.60 -16.28 -5.42
CA ALA A 205 13.33 -16.92 -5.72
C ALA A 205 12.53 -16.10 -6.73
N THR A 206 11.65 -16.76 -7.46
CA THR A 206 10.70 -16.12 -8.39
C THR A 206 9.30 -16.06 -7.81
N TRP A 207 8.42 -15.22 -8.36
CA TRP A 207 7.00 -15.21 -7.97
C TRP A 207 6.31 -16.56 -8.21
N ASP A 208 6.75 -17.34 -9.20
CA ASP A 208 6.27 -18.71 -9.41
C ASP A 208 6.65 -19.62 -8.23
N ASP A 209 7.84 -19.45 -7.65
CA ASP A 209 8.25 -20.19 -6.47
C ASP A 209 7.44 -19.77 -5.24
N VAL A 210 7.10 -18.48 -5.12
CA VAL A 210 6.20 -17.99 -4.05
C VAL A 210 4.80 -18.60 -4.21
N ILE A 211 4.27 -18.69 -5.43
CA ILE A 211 2.97 -19.33 -5.70
C ILE A 211 3.02 -20.80 -5.31
N LYS A 212 4.07 -21.54 -5.72
CA LYS A 212 4.26 -22.95 -5.34
C LYS A 212 4.33 -23.12 -3.83
N ALA A 213 5.11 -22.27 -3.14
CA ALA A 213 5.27 -22.31 -1.69
C ALA A 213 3.94 -22.08 -0.92
N ASN A 214 2.99 -21.37 -1.54
CA ASN A 214 1.68 -21.04 -1.00
C ASN A 214 0.52 -21.84 -1.60
N ALA A 215 0.77 -22.88 -2.41
CA ALA A 215 -0.26 -23.60 -3.17
C ALA A 215 -1.44 -24.06 -2.28
N ASP A 216 -1.15 -24.70 -1.15
CA ASP A 216 -2.17 -25.16 -0.19
C ASP A 216 -2.96 -24.01 0.44
N VAL A 217 -2.31 -22.86 0.66
CA VAL A 217 -2.96 -21.67 1.22
C VAL A 217 -3.95 -21.09 0.22
N LEU A 218 -3.54 -20.97 -1.04
CA LEU A 218 -4.39 -20.44 -2.11
C LEU A 218 -5.60 -21.35 -2.36
N LEU A 219 -5.41 -22.67 -2.42
CA LEU A 219 -6.51 -23.64 -2.56
C LEU A 219 -7.52 -23.53 -1.41
N LYS A 220 -7.04 -23.43 -0.16
CA LYS A 220 -7.92 -23.27 1.01
C LYS A 220 -8.65 -21.93 1.02
N ALA A 221 -7.98 -20.84 0.63
CA ALA A 221 -8.57 -19.51 0.57
C ALA A 221 -9.68 -19.43 -0.48
N GLU A 222 -9.45 -19.97 -1.68
CA GLU A 222 -10.43 -20.08 -2.77
C GLU A 222 -11.63 -20.92 -2.35
N ALA A 223 -11.40 -22.12 -1.80
CA ALA A 223 -12.45 -23.01 -1.32
C ALA A 223 -13.29 -22.36 -0.21
N ALA A 224 -12.66 -21.63 0.72
CA ALA A 224 -13.37 -20.90 1.78
C ALA A 224 -14.23 -19.75 1.24
N SER A 225 -13.76 -19.05 0.20
CA SER A 225 -14.54 -18.01 -0.48
C SER A 225 -15.71 -18.60 -1.28
N GLY A 226 -15.50 -19.70 -2.01
CA GLY A 226 -16.56 -20.42 -2.71
C GLY A 226 -17.63 -20.98 -1.78
N LYS A 227 -17.22 -21.60 -0.67
CA LYS A 227 -18.15 -22.04 0.37
C LYS A 227 -18.98 -20.89 0.93
N PHE A 228 -18.35 -19.74 1.21
CA PHE A 228 -19.08 -18.56 1.68
C PHE A 228 -20.13 -18.08 0.68
N ILE A 229 -19.81 -18.07 -0.63
CA ILE A 229 -20.78 -17.70 -1.67
C ILE A 229 -21.96 -18.69 -1.64
N ALA A 230 -21.68 -20.00 -1.69
CA ALA A 230 -22.71 -21.03 -1.66
C ALA A 230 -23.63 -20.95 -0.42
N ASP A 231 -23.05 -20.71 0.76
CA ASP A 231 -23.80 -20.62 2.02
C ASP A 231 -24.65 -19.33 2.12
N SER A 232 -24.30 -18.28 1.38
CA SER A 232 -24.89 -16.94 1.55
C SER A 232 -25.80 -16.48 0.40
N ILE A 233 -25.68 -17.10 -0.78
CA ILE A 233 -26.35 -16.59 -1.99
C ILE A 233 -27.83 -16.99 -2.10
N GLY A 234 -28.25 -18.09 -1.47
CA GLY A 234 -29.59 -18.67 -1.63
C GLY A 234 -30.76 -17.68 -1.52
N PRO A 235 -30.83 -16.80 -0.50
CA PRO A 235 -31.89 -15.80 -0.38
C PRO A 235 -31.96 -14.78 -1.54
N TYR A 236 -30.89 -14.63 -2.30
CA TYR A 236 -30.72 -13.60 -3.33
C TYR A 236 -30.51 -14.19 -4.72
N GLU A 237 -30.57 -15.51 -4.88
CA GLU A 237 -30.16 -16.19 -6.12
C GLU A 237 -31.05 -15.82 -7.33
N HIS A 238 -32.28 -15.40 -7.05
CA HIS A 238 -33.27 -14.94 -8.02
C HIS A 238 -33.03 -13.50 -8.51
N LEU A 239 -32.17 -12.72 -7.86
CA LEU A 239 -31.89 -11.34 -8.22
C LEU A 239 -30.83 -11.24 -9.34
N PRO A 240 -30.84 -10.17 -10.15
CA PRO A 240 -29.72 -9.80 -11.01
C PRO A 240 -28.42 -9.69 -10.20
N MET A 241 -27.30 -10.16 -10.75
CA MET A 241 -26.02 -10.18 -10.06
C MET A 241 -24.89 -9.66 -10.95
N SER A 242 -23.95 -8.96 -10.33
CA SER A 242 -22.71 -8.55 -10.97
C SER A 242 -21.52 -8.65 -10.01
N VAL A 243 -20.32 -8.59 -10.56
CA VAL A 243 -19.11 -8.29 -9.79
C VAL A 243 -18.82 -6.80 -9.93
N SER A 244 -18.79 -6.06 -8.82
CA SER A 244 -18.36 -4.66 -8.84
C SER A 244 -16.87 -4.60 -9.18
N TYR A 245 -16.57 -4.16 -10.39
CA TYR A 245 -15.23 -4.13 -10.95
C TYR A 245 -14.72 -2.70 -11.03
N SER A 246 -13.48 -2.46 -10.60
CA SER A 246 -12.91 -1.12 -10.48
C SER A 246 -11.53 -0.99 -11.14
N GLY A 247 -11.12 -2.00 -11.92
CA GLY A 247 -9.75 -2.16 -12.41
C GLY A 247 -8.69 -2.38 -11.31
N GLY A 248 -9.12 -2.65 -10.08
CA GLY A 248 -8.24 -2.87 -8.93
C GLY A 248 -7.95 -4.35 -8.70
N LYS A 249 -6.83 -4.66 -8.04
CA LYS A 249 -6.43 -6.03 -7.66
C LYS A 249 -7.52 -6.77 -6.87
N ASP A 250 -8.21 -6.07 -5.96
CA ASP A 250 -9.17 -6.71 -5.06
C ASP A 250 -10.49 -7.05 -5.78
N SER A 251 -10.92 -6.20 -6.72
CA SER A 251 -12.07 -6.48 -7.58
C SER A 251 -11.73 -7.56 -8.62
N LEU A 252 -10.50 -7.60 -9.14
CA LEU A 252 -10.01 -8.69 -10.00
C LEU A 252 -9.96 -10.04 -9.28
N ALA A 253 -9.39 -10.12 -8.08
CA ALA A 253 -9.41 -11.36 -7.31
C ALA A 253 -10.84 -11.80 -6.98
N THR A 254 -11.74 -10.87 -6.69
CA THR A 254 -13.16 -11.18 -6.45
C THR A 254 -13.82 -11.75 -7.69
N LEU A 255 -13.60 -11.14 -8.86
CA LEU A 255 -14.09 -11.64 -10.14
C LEU A 255 -13.63 -13.07 -10.40
N LEU A 256 -12.33 -13.32 -10.28
CA LEU A 256 -11.72 -14.64 -10.47
C LEU A 256 -12.30 -15.69 -9.51
N VAL A 257 -12.43 -15.36 -8.21
CA VAL A 257 -13.05 -16.25 -7.23
C VAL A 257 -14.50 -16.59 -7.59
N VAL A 258 -15.29 -15.57 -7.96
CA VAL A 258 -16.70 -15.77 -8.32
C VAL A 258 -16.84 -16.63 -9.58
N MET A 259 -16.01 -16.40 -10.60
CA MET A 259 -15.99 -17.23 -11.82
C MET A 259 -15.58 -18.68 -11.52
N ASN A 260 -14.54 -18.89 -10.72
CA ASN A 260 -13.98 -20.22 -10.46
C ASN A 260 -14.83 -21.06 -9.51
N THR A 261 -15.62 -20.43 -8.63
CA THR A 261 -16.32 -21.13 -7.54
C THR A 261 -17.84 -21.06 -7.58
N TYR A 262 -18.42 -20.19 -8.41
CA TYR A 262 -19.87 -20.02 -8.51
C TYR A 262 -20.33 -20.01 -9.97
N ARG A 263 -20.22 -18.88 -10.67
CA ARG A 263 -20.55 -18.75 -12.10
C ARG A 263 -19.97 -17.48 -12.69
N LYS A 264 -19.90 -17.44 -14.01
CA LYS A 264 -19.55 -16.25 -14.78
C LYS A 264 -20.68 -15.23 -14.71
N LEU A 265 -20.36 -13.99 -14.31
CA LEU A 265 -21.30 -12.87 -14.12
C LEU A 265 -20.79 -11.64 -14.88
N PRO A 266 -21.67 -10.68 -15.25
CA PRO A 266 -21.23 -9.41 -15.78
C PRO A 266 -20.38 -8.64 -14.76
N ILE A 267 -19.39 -7.89 -15.26
CA ILE A 267 -18.72 -6.88 -14.46
C ILE A 267 -19.55 -5.60 -14.48
N LEU A 268 -19.69 -4.98 -13.32
CA LEU A 268 -20.31 -3.66 -13.16
C LEU A 268 -19.18 -2.66 -12.92
N TYR A 269 -18.91 -1.83 -13.92
CA TYR A 269 -17.86 -0.82 -13.87
C TYR A 269 -18.49 0.58 -13.83
N ILE A 270 -18.15 1.32 -12.78
CA ILE A 270 -18.55 2.73 -12.64
C ILE A 270 -17.39 3.58 -13.11
N ASP A 271 -17.51 4.12 -14.31
CA ASP A 271 -16.56 5.04 -14.90
C ASP A 271 -16.85 6.46 -14.42
N THR A 272 -16.00 6.95 -13.53
CA THR A 272 -16.12 8.33 -13.05
C THR A 272 -15.63 9.36 -14.05
N GLY A 273 -14.96 8.93 -15.12
CA GLY A 273 -14.16 9.76 -16.03
C GLY A 273 -12.90 10.34 -15.39
N LEU A 274 -12.56 9.92 -14.17
CA LEU A 274 -11.40 10.40 -13.40
C LEU A 274 -10.44 9.26 -13.02
N GLU A 275 -10.66 8.07 -13.55
CA GLU A 275 -9.79 6.91 -13.35
C GLU A 275 -8.53 7.06 -14.23
N PHE A 276 -7.47 6.28 -13.97
CA PHE A 276 -6.29 6.27 -14.84
C PHE A 276 -6.61 5.65 -16.22
N PRO A 277 -5.95 6.06 -17.32
CA PRO A 277 -6.09 5.40 -18.62
C PRO A 277 -5.85 3.88 -18.55
N SER A 278 -4.88 3.46 -17.75
CA SER A 278 -4.58 2.04 -17.46
C SER A 278 -5.71 1.29 -16.75
N THR A 279 -6.63 1.99 -16.08
CA THR A 279 -7.84 1.40 -15.53
C THR A 279 -8.79 0.98 -16.65
N GLU A 280 -9.00 1.85 -17.65
CA GLU A 280 -9.81 1.52 -18.84
C GLU A 280 -9.19 0.35 -19.61
N GLU A 281 -7.88 0.41 -19.86
CA GLU A 281 -7.13 -0.69 -20.50
C GLU A 281 -7.37 -2.01 -19.75
N ASN A 282 -7.26 -2.00 -18.42
CA ASN A 282 -7.45 -3.20 -17.62
C ASN A 282 -8.90 -3.72 -17.65
N VAL A 283 -9.90 -2.84 -17.68
CA VAL A 283 -11.31 -3.25 -17.82
C VAL A 283 -11.51 -3.95 -19.17
N CYS A 284 -10.97 -3.39 -20.25
CA CYS A 284 -11.00 -3.99 -21.59
C CYS A 284 -10.29 -5.35 -21.63
N ASP A 285 -9.05 -5.43 -21.13
CA ASP A 285 -8.27 -6.67 -21.10
C ASP A 285 -9.01 -7.80 -20.37
N VAL A 286 -9.61 -7.48 -19.21
CA VAL A 286 -10.39 -8.44 -18.42
C VAL A 286 -11.68 -8.85 -19.14
N GLN A 287 -12.37 -7.90 -19.77
CA GLN A 287 -13.57 -8.18 -20.54
C GLN A 287 -13.27 -9.15 -21.69
N GLU A 288 -12.19 -8.90 -22.45
CA GLU A 288 -11.77 -9.70 -23.58
C GLU A 288 -11.25 -11.08 -23.15
N GLN A 289 -10.31 -11.12 -22.20
CA GLN A 289 -9.67 -12.37 -21.76
C GLN A 289 -10.69 -13.37 -21.21
N TYR A 290 -11.70 -12.89 -20.48
CA TYR A 290 -12.70 -13.76 -19.87
C TYR A 290 -14.03 -13.77 -20.64
N GLY A 291 -14.19 -12.99 -21.72
CA GLY A 291 -15.42 -12.88 -22.51
C GLY A 291 -16.63 -12.43 -21.69
N LEU A 292 -16.46 -11.39 -20.87
CA LEU A 292 -17.49 -10.91 -19.93
C LEU A 292 -18.36 -9.81 -20.56
N GLU A 293 -19.59 -9.69 -20.10
CA GLU A 293 -20.38 -8.47 -20.33
C GLU A 293 -19.91 -7.40 -19.34
N CYS A 294 -19.77 -6.16 -19.82
CA CYS A 294 -19.47 -5.00 -18.98
C CYS A 294 -20.66 -4.06 -18.94
N VAL A 295 -21.30 -3.99 -17.76
CA VAL A 295 -22.30 -2.97 -17.45
C VAL A 295 -21.53 -1.71 -17.02
N ARG A 296 -21.36 -0.78 -17.95
CA ARG A 296 -20.68 0.50 -17.74
C ARG A 296 -21.68 1.57 -17.29
N ILE A 297 -21.35 2.29 -16.22
CA ILE A 297 -22.10 3.47 -15.75
C ILE A 297 -21.14 4.65 -15.73
N GLU A 298 -21.40 5.64 -16.59
CA GLU A 298 -20.59 6.85 -16.72
C GLU A 298 -21.16 7.96 -15.83
N SER A 299 -20.30 8.77 -15.21
CA SER A 299 -20.73 9.84 -14.30
C SER A 299 -19.84 11.08 -14.28
N ILE A 300 -19.16 11.37 -15.39
CA ILE A 300 -18.19 12.48 -15.46
C ILE A 300 -18.88 13.84 -15.42
N GLU A 301 -20.06 13.96 -16.02
CA GLU A 301 -20.83 15.21 -16.05
C GLU A 301 -21.31 15.57 -14.65
N GLU A 302 -21.82 14.61 -13.88
CA GLU A 302 -22.29 14.79 -12.51
C GLU A 302 -21.15 15.23 -11.59
N PHE A 303 -19.93 14.73 -11.82
CA PHE A 303 -18.77 15.16 -11.05
C PHE A 303 -18.47 16.65 -11.26
N TRP A 304 -18.38 17.09 -12.52
CA TRP A 304 -18.02 18.47 -12.83
C TRP A 304 -19.11 19.47 -12.45
N GLN A 305 -20.38 19.09 -12.55
CA GLN A 305 -21.51 19.91 -12.06
C GLN A 305 -21.39 20.18 -10.55
N ASP A 306 -21.19 19.13 -9.74
CA ASP A 306 -21.07 19.28 -8.29
C ASP A 306 -19.72 19.94 -7.89
N PHE A 307 -18.66 19.78 -8.70
CA PHE A 307 -17.39 20.48 -8.51
C PHE A 307 -17.51 22.00 -8.61
N GLU A 308 -18.33 22.54 -9.53
CA GLU A 308 -18.53 24.00 -9.67
C GLU A 308 -19.07 24.62 -8.38
N GLU A 309 -20.02 23.95 -7.74
CA GLU A 309 -20.64 24.40 -6.50
C GLU A 309 -19.77 24.09 -5.28
N SER A 310 -19.34 22.83 -5.16
CA SER A 310 -18.69 22.29 -3.97
C SER A 310 -17.19 22.55 -3.93
N GLY A 311 -16.53 22.79 -5.06
CA GLY A 311 -15.07 22.79 -5.17
C GLY A 311 -14.46 21.39 -5.02
N PRO A 312 -13.12 21.27 -4.90
CA PRO A 312 -12.47 19.97 -4.84
C PRO A 312 -13.00 19.08 -3.69
N PRO A 313 -13.08 17.76 -3.90
CA PRO A 313 -13.46 16.83 -2.85
C PRO A 313 -12.34 16.75 -1.81
N ALA A 314 -12.73 16.46 -0.56
CA ALA A 314 -11.81 16.37 0.56
C ALA A 314 -11.92 15.01 1.27
N ARG A 315 -10.94 14.66 2.10
CA ARG A 315 -10.89 13.41 2.89
C ARG A 315 -12.09 13.29 3.84
N ASP A 316 -12.47 14.41 4.43
CA ASP A 316 -13.58 14.60 5.36
C ASP A 316 -14.90 14.95 4.67
N ASN A 317 -14.86 15.45 3.42
CA ASN A 317 -16.04 15.70 2.60
C ASN A 317 -15.93 15.05 1.21
N ARG A 318 -16.22 13.74 1.16
CA ARG A 318 -16.14 12.92 -0.06
C ARG A 318 -17.45 12.93 -0.85
N TRP A 319 -17.95 14.13 -1.17
CA TRP A 319 -19.16 14.30 -2.00
C TRP A 319 -19.05 13.53 -3.33
N CYS A 320 -17.85 13.48 -3.91
CA CYS A 320 -17.58 12.77 -5.17
C CYS A 320 -17.92 11.28 -5.14
N CYS A 321 -17.81 10.60 -3.98
CA CYS A 321 -18.23 9.19 -3.89
C CYS A 321 -19.74 9.04 -4.01
N ARG A 322 -20.51 9.99 -3.47
CA ARG A 322 -21.97 9.98 -3.57
C ARG A 322 -22.38 10.29 -5.01
N THR A 323 -21.91 11.41 -5.53
CA THR A 323 -22.30 11.97 -6.83
C THR A 323 -21.82 11.11 -8.00
N SER A 324 -20.58 10.63 -7.96
CA SER A 324 -19.97 9.91 -9.09
C SER A 324 -20.00 8.39 -8.96
N LYS A 325 -20.47 7.82 -7.83
CA LYS A 325 -20.51 6.34 -7.68
C LYS A 325 -21.85 5.83 -7.18
N LEU A 326 -22.33 6.35 -6.06
CA LEU A 326 -23.50 5.76 -5.41
C LEU A 326 -24.82 6.14 -6.09
N GLU A 327 -24.99 7.41 -6.45
CA GLU A 327 -26.21 7.88 -7.08
C GLU A 327 -26.40 7.35 -8.52
N PRO A 328 -25.37 7.34 -9.40
CA PRO A 328 -25.48 6.74 -10.73
C PRO A 328 -25.83 5.25 -10.67
N LEU A 329 -25.22 4.52 -9.71
CA LEU A 329 -25.57 3.12 -9.48
C LEU A 329 -27.02 2.93 -9.05
N ARG A 330 -27.50 3.77 -8.12
CA ARG A 330 -28.91 3.73 -7.68
C ARG A 330 -29.85 3.95 -8.87
N GLN A 331 -29.56 4.95 -9.70
CA GLN A 331 -30.36 5.27 -10.86
C GLN A 331 -30.35 4.13 -11.90
N HIS A 332 -29.18 3.51 -12.13
CA HIS A 332 -29.06 2.36 -13.01
C HIS A 332 -29.92 1.17 -12.55
N ILE A 333 -29.89 0.84 -11.24
CA ILE A 333 -30.72 -0.24 -10.68
C ILE A 333 -32.21 0.05 -10.91
N VAL A 334 -32.66 1.27 -10.59
CA VAL A 334 -34.07 1.67 -10.74
C VAL A 334 -34.50 1.66 -12.21
N ASN A 335 -33.67 2.19 -13.12
CA ASN A 335 -33.98 2.23 -14.54
C ASN A 335 -34.04 0.84 -15.19
N THR A 336 -33.21 -0.09 -14.71
CA THR A 336 -33.07 -1.43 -15.32
C THR A 336 -34.07 -2.42 -14.72
N TYR A 337 -34.31 -2.34 -13.41
CA TYR A 337 -35.06 -3.36 -12.67
C TYR A 337 -36.35 -2.82 -12.00
N GLY A 338 -36.66 -1.54 -12.16
CA GLY A 338 -37.83 -0.87 -11.57
C GLY A 338 -37.56 -0.29 -10.17
N GLU A 339 -38.53 0.48 -9.65
CA GLU A 339 -38.39 1.19 -8.36
C GLU A 339 -38.12 0.24 -7.17
N GLU A 340 -38.75 -0.93 -7.18
CA GLU A 340 -38.56 -1.99 -6.18
C GLU A 340 -37.49 -3.01 -6.57
N GLY A 341 -36.84 -2.83 -7.73
CA GLY A 341 -35.82 -3.73 -8.25
C GLY A 341 -34.58 -3.74 -7.37
N GLU A 342 -34.04 -4.93 -7.11
CA GLU A 342 -32.83 -5.12 -6.31
C GLU A 342 -31.75 -5.84 -7.11
N MET A 343 -30.49 -5.69 -6.70
CA MET A 343 -29.39 -6.44 -7.28
C MET A 343 -28.38 -6.93 -6.24
N VAL A 344 -27.67 -7.98 -6.59
CA VAL A 344 -26.51 -8.46 -5.84
C VAL A 344 -25.21 -7.97 -6.49
N SER A 345 -24.31 -7.45 -5.68
CA SER A 345 -22.95 -7.10 -6.10
C SER A 345 -21.92 -7.87 -5.27
N PHE A 346 -21.06 -8.63 -5.94
CA PHE A 346 -19.85 -9.16 -5.32
C PHE A 346 -18.78 -8.06 -5.29
N ILE A 347 -18.26 -7.75 -4.10
CA ILE A 347 -17.36 -6.61 -3.85
C ILE A 347 -16.03 -7.09 -3.27
N GLY A 348 -14.93 -6.56 -3.80
CA GLY A 348 -13.56 -6.82 -3.33
C GLY A 348 -13.16 -6.12 -2.03
N GLN A 349 -14.06 -6.05 -1.05
CA GLN A 349 -13.75 -5.47 0.25
C GLN A 349 -12.98 -6.47 1.13
N ARG A 350 -11.88 -6.04 1.76
CA ARG A 350 -11.09 -6.86 2.68
C ARG A 350 -10.97 -6.21 4.06
N LYS A 351 -10.95 -7.03 5.11
CA LYS A 351 -10.79 -6.54 6.48
C LYS A 351 -9.46 -5.83 6.73
N TYR A 352 -8.40 -6.23 6.02
CA TYR A 352 -7.07 -5.67 6.23
C TYR A 352 -6.88 -4.26 5.67
N GLU A 353 -7.80 -3.76 4.84
CA GLU A 353 -7.73 -2.41 4.25
C GLU A 353 -7.87 -1.29 5.31
N SER A 354 -8.76 -1.46 6.29
CA SER A 354 -8.96 -0.48 7.35
C SER A 354 -9.73 -1.05 8.53
N PHE A 355 -9.64 -0.38 9.67
CA PHE A 355 -10.40 -0.71 10.87
C PHE A 355 -11.92 -0.73 10.65
N SER A 356 -12.43 0.17 9.79
CA SER A 356 -13.85 0.17 9.42
C SER A 356 -14.23 -1.07 8.60
N ARG A 357 -13.43 -1.42 7.58
CA ARG A 357 -13.70 -2.61 6.75
C ARG A 357 -13.63 -3.91 7.55
N MET A 358 -12.77 -3.96 8.58
CA MET A 358 -12.69 -5.10 9.48
C MET A 358 -13.99 -5.37 10.24
N LYS A 359 -14.70 -4.31 10.64
CA LYS A 359 -15.96 -4.42 11.39
C LYS A 359 -17.17 -4.72 10.50
N ASN A 360 -17.05 -4.52 9.18
CA ASN A 360 -18.15 -4.76 8.27
C ASN A 360 -18.48 -6.26 8.20
N PRO A 361 -19.78 -6.62 8.14
CA PRO A 361 -20.19 -7.98 7.83
C PRO A 361 -19.83 -8.33 6.38
N ARG A 362 -19.77 -9.63 6.07
CA ARG A 362 -19.46 -10.12 4.71
C ARG A 362 -20.66 -10.06 3.76
N VAL A 363 -21.87 -9.93 4.30
CA VAL A 363 -23.11 -9.70 3.55
C VAL A 363 -23.79 -8.49 4.18
N TRP A 364 -24.15 -7.50 3.37
CA TRP A 364 -24.89 -6.33 3.85
C TRP A 364 -25.72 -5.70 2.73
N ARG A 365 -26.73 -4.93 3.12
CA ARG A 365 -27.43 -4.02 2.23
C ARG A 365 -26.72 -2.66 2.26
N ASN A 366 -26.41 -2.09 1.09
CA ASN A 366 -25.73 -0.80 1.02
C ASN A 366 -26.62 0.29 1.65
N SER A 367 -26.05 1.10 2.55
CA SER A 367 -26.80 2.11 3.30
C SER A 367 -27.28 3.28 2.44
N TYR A 368 -26.56 3.58 1.37
CA TYR A 368 -26.91 4.64 0.41
C TYR A 368 -27.73 4.07 -0.74
N VAL A 369 -27.25 3.00 -1.38
CA VAL A 369 -27.94 2.31 -2.47
C VAL A 369 -28.76 1.18 -1.87
N LYS A 370 -29.90 1.50 -1.25
CA LYS A 370 -30.69 0.53 -0.48
C LYS A 370 -31.10 -0.71 -1.28
N ASN A 371 -31.19 -0.60 -2.61
CA ASN A 371 -31.54 -1.69 -3.52
C ASN A 371 -30.35 -2.58 -3.91
N GLN A 372 -29.16 -2.35 -3.34
CA GLN A 372 -27.96 -3.16 -3.57
C GLN A 372 -27.64 -4.03 -2.36
N ILE A 373 -27.59 -5.35 -2.57
CA ILE A 373 -27.07 -6.33 -1.63
C ILE A 373 -25.62 -6.62 -2.00
N CYS A 374 -24.72 -6.53 -1.03
CA CYS A 374 -23.29 -6.66 -1.22
C CYS A 374 -22.78 -7.94 -0.55
N LEU A 375 -22.00 -8.74 -1.29
CA LEU A 375 -21.27 -9.90 -0.76
C LEU A 375 -19.76 -9.65 -0.89
N ALA A 376 -18.97 -9.96 0.14
CA ALA A 376 -17.51 -9.83 0.12
C ALA A 376 -16.81 -11.21 0.24
N PRO A 377 -16.61 -11.94 -0.89
CA PRO A 377 -16.02 -13.28 -0.88
C PRO A 377 -14.59 -13.32 -0.33
N ILE A 378 -13.80 -12.27 -0.61
CA ILE A 378 -12.39 -12.17 -0.24
C ILE A 378 -12.15 -11.38 1.07
N HIS A 379 -13.20 -11.17 1.88
CA HIS A 379 -13.11 -10.32 3.10
C HIS A 379 -11.93 -10.66 4.02
N THR A 380 -11.57 -11.94 4.10
CA THR A 380 -10.49 -12.44 4.97
C THR A 380 -9.11 -12.50 4.31
N TRP A 381 -8.99 -12.12 3.04
CA TRP A 381 -7.74 -12.17 2.29
C TRP A 381 -6.82 -10.99 2.64
N THR A 382 -5.51 -11.25 2.73
CA THR A 382 -4.48 -10.19 2.77
C THR A 382 -4.14 -9.74 1.35
N ALA A 383 -3.43 -8.63 1.19
CA ALA A 383 -2.93 -8.16 -0.10
C ALA A 383 -2.05 -9.23 -0.77
N LEU A 384 -1.23 -9.97 -0.01
CA LEU A 384 -0.44 -11.07 -0.55
C LEU A 384 -1.32 -12.24 -1.04
N HIS A 385 -2.44 -12.58 -0.38
CA HIS A 385 -3.37 -13.57 -0.94
C HIS A 385 -3.89 -13.13 -2.31
N VAL A 386 -4.35 -11.88 -2.41
CA VAL A 386 -4.88 -11.29 -3.65
C VAL A 386 -3.86 -11.36 -4.77
N TRP A 387 -2.64 -10.90 -4.52
CA TRP A 387 -1.60 -10.89 -5.53
C TRP A 387 -1.15 -12.28 -5.98
N LEU A 388 -0.93 -13.20 -5.04
CA LEU A 388 -0.54 -14.56 -5.38
C LEU A 388 -1.64 -15.28 -6.17
N TYR A 389 -2.91 -15.00 -5.87
CA TYR A 389 -4.02 -15.53 -6.63
C TYR A 389 -4.08 -14.96 -8.05
N ILE A 390 -3.94 -13.64 -8.23
CA ILE A 390 -3.86 -12.99 -9.55
C ILE A 390 -2.71 -13.55 -10.37
N PHE A 391 -1.53 -13.72 -9.77
CA PHE A 391 -0.37 -14.28 -10.46
C PHE A 391 -0.57 -15.76 -10.84
N ARG A 392 -1.17 -16.56 -9.94
CA ARG A 392 -1.52 -17.98 -10.20
C ARG A 392 -2.46 -18.10 -11.40
N GLU A 393 -3.50 -17.27 -11.45
CA GLU A 393 -4.49 -17.25 -12.54
C GLU A 393 -3.95 -16.57 -13.81
N LYS A 394 -2.74 -15.97 -13.76
CA LYS A 394 -2.16 -15.18 -14.86
C LYS A 394 -3.12 -14.11 -15.37
N ALA A 395 -3.83 -13.47 -14.44
CA ALA A 395 -4.85 -12.48 -14.77
C ALA A 395 -4.22 -11.12 -15.11
N PRO A 396 -4.79 -10.37 -16.07
CA PRO A 396 -4.30 -9.05 -16.43
C PRO A 396 -4.69 -8.09 -15.32
N PHE A 397 -3.69 -7.45 -14.70
CA PHE A 397 -3.89 -6.47 -13.65
C PHE A 397 -3.40 -5.10 -14.11
N ASN A 398 -4.01 -4.04 -13.56
CA ASN A 398 -3.68 -2.67 -13.91
C ASN A 398 -2.18 -2.36 -13.75
N SER A 399 -1.57 -1.82 -14.81
CA SER A 399 -0.14 -1.53 -14.88
C SER A 399 0.35 -0.55 -13.81
N MET A 400 -0.51 0.33 -13.28
CA MET A 400 -0.16 1.31 -12.24
C MET A 400 0.34 0.68 -10.94
N TYR A 401 -0.01 -0.57 -10.66
CA TYR A 401 0.58 -1.31 -9.56
C TYR A 401 2.10 -1.47 -9.71
N LYS A 402 2.61 -1.58 -10.93
CA LYS A 402 4.05 -1.65 -11.22
C LYS A 402 4.74 -0.30 -11.01
N HIS A 403 4.00 0.80 -11.11
CA HIS A 403 4.49 2.18 -10.95
C HIS A 403 4.33 2.72 -9.50
N GLY A 404 4.07 1.83 -8.54
CA GLY A 404 4.02 2.13 -7.11
C GLY A 404 2.71 2.75 -6.61
N VAL A 405 1.63 2.65 -7.38
CA VAL A 405 0.27 2.94 -6.90
C VAL A 405 -0.33 1.66 -6.32
N ASP A 406 -0.61 1.61 -5.03
CA ASP A 406 -1.06 0.41 -4.32
C ASP A 406 -2.60 0.29 -4.18
N ARG A 407 -3.32 1.33 -4.57
CA ARG A 407 -4.78 1.41 -4.56
C ARG A 407 -5.29 2.13 -5.81
N MET A 408 -6.09 1.43 -6.61
CA MET A 408 -6.74 2.01 -7.79
C MET A 408 -7.98 2.81 -7.39
N GLY A 409 -8.19 3.90 -8.12
CA GLY A 409 -9.28 4.86 -7.98
C GLY A 409 -8.94 6.13 -8.76
N CYS A 410 -9.71 7.19 -8.53
CA CYS A 410 -9.49 8.45 -9.23
C CYS A 410 -8.09 9.02 -8.97
N TYR A 411 -7.42 9.52 -10.01
CA TYR A 411 -5.99 9.90 -9.94
C TYR A 411 -5.71 11.04 -8.94
N MET A 412 -6.67 11.93 -8.73
CA MET A 412 -6.62 13.06 -7.79
C MET A 412 -7.30 12.78 -6.44
N CYS A 413 -7.56 11.52 -6.07
CA CYS A 413 -8.37 11.22 -4.88
C CYS A 413 -7.80 11.90 -3.62
N PRO A 414 -8.59 12.70 -2.87
CA PRO A 414 -8.09 13.37 -1.67
C PRO A 414 -7.66 12.38 -0.58
N ALA A 415 -8.20 11.16 -0.61
CA ALA A 415 -7.85 10.07 0.30
C ALA A 415 -6.50 9.39 -0.01
N SER A 416 -5.83 9.76 -1.11
CA SER A 416 -4.47 9.32 -1.41
C SER A 416 -3.45 10.00 -0.49
N ASP A 417 -2.37 9.29 -0.21
CA ASP A 417 -1.22 9.84 0.50
C ASP A 417 -0.55 10.92 -0.39
N LEU A 418 0.00 11.99 0.20
CA LEU A 418 0.71 13.03 -0.56
C LEU A 418 1.88 12.45 -1.36
N GLY A 419 2.64 11.53 -0.77
CA GLY A 419 3.76 10.90 -1.47
C GLY A 419 3.32 10.18 -2.75
N ILE A 420 2.07 9.69 -2.82
CA ILE A 420 1.50 9.10 -4.03
C ILE A 420 1.03 10.18 -5.01
N LEU A 421 0.41 11.26 -4.53
CA LEU A 421 0.00 12.38 -5.39
C LEU A 421 1.20 13.03 -6.08
N GLU A 422 2.32 13.25 -5.37
CA GLU A 422 3.56 13.75 -5.98
C GLU A 422 4.10 12.78 -7.04
N LYS A 423 4.00 11.47 -6.79
CA LYS A 423 4.40 10.46 -7.78
C LYS A 423 3.50 10.50 -9.01
N ILE A 424 2.19 10.69 -8.83
CA ILE A 424 1.23 10.84 -9.94
C ILE A 424 1.52 12.11 -10.73
N LYS A 425 1.78 13.25 -10.06
CA LYS A 425 2.18 14.51 -10.70
C LYS A 425 3.40 14.36 -11.62
N ILE A 426 4.38 13.55 -11.21
CA ILE A 426 5.60 13.28 -12.00
C ILE A 426 5.34 12.30 -13.14
N THR A 427 4.53 11.26 -12.91
CA THR A 427 4.34 10.16 -13.88
C THR A 427 3.21 10.39 -14.87
N HIS A 428 2.23 11.21 -14.53
CA HIS A 428 1.04 11.56 -15.32
C HIS A 428 0.80 13.07 -15.26
N PRO A 429 1.76 13.88 -15.73
CA PRO A 429 1.68 15.34 -15.65
C PRO A 429 0.45 15.90 -16.36
N GLU A 430 -0.02 15.27 -17.43
CA GLU A 430 -1.23 15.65 -18.16
C GLU A 430 -2.49 15.55 -17.30
N LEU A 431 -2.72 14.41 -16.63
CA LEU A 431 -3.86 14.24 -15.73
C LEU A 431 -3.80 15.22 -14.57
N TRP A 432 -2.60 15.43 -14.02
CA TRP A 432 -2.42 16.37 -12.92
C TRP A 432 -2.67 17.82 -13.36
N GLN A 433 -2.23 18.18 -14.57
CA GLN A 433 -2.41 19.52 -15.11
C GLN A 433 -3.89 19.85 -15.33
N GLU A 434 -4.69 18.91 -15.83
CA GLU A 434 -6.14 19.09 -15.95
C GLU A 434 -6.79 19.36 -14.60
N TRP A 435 -6.41 18.59 -13.57
CA TRP A 435 -6.90 18.77 -12.21
C TRP A 435 -6.49 20.13 -11.61
N GLU A 436 -5.20 20.48 -11.74
CA GLU A 436 -4.68 21.76 -11.25
C GLU A 436 -5.36 22.94 -11.92
N GLN A 437 -5.60 22.89 -13.24
CA GLN A 437 -6.33 23.93 -13.96
C GLN A 437 -7.76 24.11 -13.44
N ALA A 438 -8.49 23.00 -13.25
CA ALA A 438 -9.85 23.04 -12.74
C ALA A 438 -9.92 23.66 -11.32
N VAL A 439 -9.01 23.23 -10.44
CA VAL A 439 -8.95 23.75 -9.07
C VAL A 439 -8.51 25.21 -9.04
N SER A 440 -7.50 25.60 -9.82
CA SER A 440 -7.05 26.99 -9.91
C SER A 440 -8.14 27.92 -10.47
N GLN A 441 -8.95 27.45 -11.43
CA GLN A 441 -10.09 28.23 -11.93
C GLN A 441 -11.14 28.44 -10.84
N TRP A 442 -11.49 27.37 -10.11
CA TRP A 442 -12.43 27.48 -8.99
C TRP A 442 -11.91 28.42 -7.90
N MET A 443 -10.64 28.30 -7.51
CA MET A 443 -9.99 29.15 -6.50
C MET A 443 -10.02 30.63 -6.88
N LYS A 444 -9.82 30.97 -8.16
CA LYS A 444 -9.92 32.35 -8.65
C LYS A 444 -11.31 32.94 -8.41
N THR A 445 -12.38 32.16 -8.58
CA THR A 445 -13.75 32.64 -8.34
C THR A 445 -14.05 32.86 -6.85
N LYS A 446 -13.35 32.14 -5.97
CA LYS A 446 -13.50 32.23 -4.50
C LYS A 446 -12.49 33.15 -3.82
N GLY A 447 -11.48 33.65 -4.54
CA GLY A 447 -10.42 34.49 -3.99
C GLY A 447 -9.44 33.74 -3.08
N ILE A 448 -9.19 32.45 -3.35
CA ILE A 448 -8.30 31.58 -2.55
C ILE A 448 -6.87 31.62 -3.12
N SER A 449 -5.85 31.68 -2.25
CA SER A 449 -4.43 31.68 -2.63
C SER A 449 -3.98 30.33 -3.19
N GLN A 450 -3.08 30.34 -4.19
CA GLN A 450 -2.47 29.14 -4.77
C GLN A 450 -1.77 28.26 -3.73
N ASP A 451 -1.21 28.86 -2.67
CA ASP A 451 -0.56 28.13 -1.57
C ASP A 451 -1.46 27.07 -0.92
N TRP A 452 -2.78 27.29 -0.91
CA TRP A 452 -3.76 26.33 -0.39
C TRP A 452 -3.82 25.02 -1.20
N PHE A 453 -3.62 25.11 -2.52
CA PHE A 453 -3.55 23.94 -3.39
C PHE A 453 -2.20 23.23 -3.23
N GLU A 454 -1.11 24.00 -3.29
CA GLU A 454 0.27 23.49 -3.23
C GLU A 454 0.62 22.81 -1.89
N SER A 455 0.10 23.35 -0.78
CA SER A 455 0.25 22.75 0.55
C SER A 455 -0.57 21.46 0.73
N GLY A 456 -1.49 21.16 -0.19
CA GLY A 456 -2.41 20.03 -0.10
C GLY A 456 -3.53 20.23 0.93
N GLU A 457 -3.77 21.45 1.40
CA GLU A 457 -4.83 21.82 2.35
C GLU A 457 -6.22 21.55 1.77
N TRP A 458 -6.40 21.62 0.44
CA TRP A 458 -7.66 21.31 -0.24
C TRP A 458 -8.25 19.93 0.07
N ARG A 459 -7.44 19.00 0.58
CA ARG A 459 -7.85 17.64 0.92
C ARG A 459 -8.51 17.55 2.30
N THR A 460 -8.60 18.63 3.06
CA THR A 460 -9.27 18.66 4.37
C THR A 460 -10.02 19.98 4.52
N ARG A 461 -11.34 19.94 4.70
CA ARG A 461 -12.11 21.18 4.94
C ARG A 461 -12.05 21.62 6.40
N GLY A 462 -11.96 20.66 7.33
CA GLY A 462 -12.11 20.93 8.75
C GLY A 462 -13.50 21.49 9.08
N ASP A 463 -13.67 22.10 10.26
CA ASP A 463 -14.93 22.75 10.67
C ASP A 463 -15.23 24.05 9.89
N LYS A 464 -14.31 24.48 9.01
CA LYS A 464 -14.48 25.67 8.17
C LYS A 464 -14.97 25.20 6.80
N ALA A 465 -16.29 25.14 6.64
CA ALA A 465 -16.89 25.14 5.31
C ALA A 465 -16.52 26.46 4.62
N VAL A 466 -15.51 26.42 3.75
CA VAL A 466 -15.30 27.42 2.69
C VAL A 466 -16.14 27.02 1.49
#